data_AF-W9DSE3-F1
#
_entry.id   AF-W9DSE3-F1
#
_cell.length_a   1.000
_cell.length_b   1.000
_cell.length_c   1.000
_cell.angle_alpha   90.00
_cell.angle_beta   90.00
_cell.angle_gamma   90.00
#
_symmetry.space_group_name_H-M   'P 1'
#
loop_
_entity.id
_entity.type
_entity.pdbx_description
1 polymer ?
#
loop_
_entity_poly.entity_id
_entity_poly.type
_entity_poly.pdbx_seq_one_letter_code
_entity_poly.pdbx_strand_id
1 'polypeptide(L)'
;MKTSPLTQTVLDEARRQVETCCREFTDPDVATVRDAVEGVQQLTGALGELVDRIRDHASFAFDDENQYVGEELVRDLHATRGCLTTAGLLVAPALDDLRELTGSAADLTSTTPELTGSAVELTGTTPRTAAR
;
A
#
# COMPACT_ATOMS: atom_id res chain seq x y z
N MET A 1 -8.76 31.38 13.57
CA MET A 1 -9.77 30.61 12.82
C MET A 1 -10.26 29.45 13.70
N LYS A 2 -11.57 29.36 13.98
CA LYS A 2 -12.14 28.17 14.61
C LYS A 2 -12.36 27.13 13.51
N THR A 3 -11.73 25.97 13.60
CA THR A 3 -12.06 24.82 12.75
C THR A 3 -13.51 24.41 13.03
N SER A 4 -14.24 24.04 11.99
CA SER A 4 -15.60 23.50 12.18
C SER A 4 -15.53 22.28 13.10
N PRO A 5 -16.47 22.10 14.04
CA PRO A 5 -16.47 20.95 14.95
C PRO A 5 -16.43 19.61 14.19
N LEU A 6 -17.04 19.54 13.00
CA LEU A 6 -16.96 18.37 12.13
C LEU A 6 -15.54 18.12 11.61
N THR A 7 -14.84 19.16 11.16
CA THR A 7 -13.45 19.06 10.69
C THR A 7 -12.52 18.62 11.82
N GLN A 8 -12.75 19.12 13.03
CA GLN A 8 -11.97 18.75 14.20
C GLN A 8 -12.16 17.28 14.56
N THR A 9 -13.41 16.79 14.60
CA THR A 9 -13.70 15.38 14.87
C THR A 9 -13.07 14.45 13.83
N VAL A 10 -13.15 14.78 12.54
CA VAL A 10 -12.52 13.97 11.48
C VAL A 10 -11.00 13.94 11.63
N LEU A 11 -10.38 15.07 11.95
CA LEU A 11 -8.93 15.14 12.15
C LEU A 11 -8.47 14.36 13.38
N ASP A 12 -9.19 14.47 14.49
CA ASP A 12 -8.86 13.75 15.73
C ASP A 12 -9.02 12.23 15.53
N GLU A 13 -10.05 11.80 14.79
CA GLU A 13 -10.22 10.40 14.42
C GLU A 13 -9.10 9.90 13.51
N ALA A 14 -8.76 10.66 12.46
CA ALA A 14 -7.66 10.31 11.56
C ALA A 14 -6.33 10.15 12.31
N ARG A 15 -6.03 11.07 13.24
CA ARG A 15 -4.82 10.99 14.09
C ARG A 15 -4.84 9.75 14.97
N ARG A 16 -5.96 9.49 15.65
CA ARG A 16 -6.13 8.31 16.50
C ARG A 16 -5.90 7.00 15.74
N GLN A 17 -6.38 6.93 14.50
CA GLN A 17 -6.19 5.75 13.64
C GLN A 17 -4.73 5.59 13.23
N VAL A 18 -4.06 6.67 12.81
CA VAL A 18 -2.62 6.64 12.49
C VAL A 18 -1.78 6.21 13.70
N GLU A 19 -2.04 6.77 14.88
CA GLU A 19 -1.35 6.39 16.12
C GLU A 19 -1.60 4.92 16.52
N THR A 20 -2.80 4.40 16.25
CA THR A 20 -3.12 2.99 16.48
C THR A 20 -2.36 2.09 15.52
N CYS A 21 -2.38 2.41 14.23
CA CYS A 21 -1.60 1.71 13.22
C CYS A 21 -0.10 1.70 13.57
N CYS A 22 0.48 2.83 13.97
CA CYS A 22 1.90 2.91 14.35
C CYS A 22 2.26 2.06 15.58
N ARG A 23 1.34 1.94 16.56
CA ARG A 23 1.58 1.09 17.74
C ARG A 23 1.52 -0.39 17.40
N GLU A 24 0.58 -0.78 16.55
CA GLU A 24 0.41 -2.17 16.13
C GLU A 24 1.49 -2.62 15.14
N PHE A 25 2.17 -1.67 14.49
CA PHE A 25 3.28 -1.92 13.57
C PHE A 25 4.60 -2.25 14.30
N THR A 26 4.57 -3.27 15.16
CA THR A 26 5.73 -3.79 15.90
C THR A 26 6.09 -5.17 15.36
N ASP A 27 7.30 -5.33 14.84
CA ASP A 27 7.79 -6.57 14.18
C ASP A 27 6.87 -7.07 13.04
N PRO A 28 6.57 -6.21 12.04
CA PRO A 28 5.61 -6.55 10.99
C PRO A 28 6.21 -7.60 10.04
N ASP A 29 5.39 -8.58 9.67
CA ASP A 29 5.70 -9.42 8.52
C ASP A 29 5.52 -8.65 7.20
N VAL A 30 5.99 -9.25 6.09
CA VAL A 30 5.96 -8.60 4.77
C VAL A 30 4.54 -8.28 4.31
N ALA A 31 3.55 -9.10 4.69
CA ALA A 31 2.15 -8.86 4.35
C ALA A 31 1.62 -7.61 5.08
N THR A 32 1.92 -7.48 6.37
CA THR A 32 1.58 -6.31 7.19
C THR A 32 2.22 -5.04 6.65
N VAL A 33 3.50 -5.11 6.22
CA VAL A 33 4.18 -3.98 5.57
C VAL A 33 3.46 -3.59 4.28
N ARG A 34 3.13 -4.55 3.41
CA ARG A 34 2.41 -4.31 2.17
C ARG A 34 1.06 -3.61 2.40
N ASP A 35 0.26 -4.15 3.32
CA ASP A 35 -1.07 -3.61 3.61
C ASP A 35 -0.97 -2.19 4.19
N ALA A 36 0.04 -1.90 5.01
CA ALA A 36 0.30 -0.55 5.51
C ALA A 36 0.70 0.43 4.39
N VAL A 37 1.59 0.01 3.49
CA VAL A 37 1.99 0.84 2.33
C VAL A 37 0.79 1.09 1.39
N GLU A 38 -0.09 0.10 1.22
CA GLU A 38 -1.31 0.25 0.43
C GLU A 38 -2.25 1.26 1.08
N GLY A 39 -2.39 1.20 2.41
CA GLY A 39 -3.11 2.20 3.20
C GLY A 39 -2.56 3.62 3.02
N VAL A 40 -1.23 3.79 2.98
CA VAL A 40 -0.59 5.09 2.69
C VAL A 40 -0.94 5.60 1.29
N GLN A 41 -0.94 4.72 0.29
CA GLN A 41 -1.33 5.08 -1.08
C GLN A 41 -2.80 5.52 -1.14
N GLN A 42 -3.71 4.78 -0.51
CA GLN A 42 -5.13 5.12 -0.43
C GLN A 42 -5.37 6.44 0.30
N LEU A 43 -4.71 6.67 1.44
CA LEU A 43 -4.80 7.92 2.19
C LEU A 43 -4.31 9.12 1.37
N THR A 44 -3.20 8.97 0.66
CA THR A 44 -2.67 10.00 -0.24
C THR A 44 -3.66 10.36 -1.34
N GLY A 45 -4.34 9.37 -1.92
CA GLY A 45 -5.42 9.57 -2.89
C GLY A 45 -6.60 10.34 -2.31
N ALA A 46 -7.10 9.90 -1.15
CA ALA A 46 -8.22 10.56 -0.46
C ALA A 46 -7.92 12.02 -0.07
N LEU A 47 -6.69 12.30 0.38
CA LEU A 47 -6.23 13.67 0.65
C LEU A 47 -6.18 14.50 -0.64
N GLY A 48 -5.74 13.91 -1.76
CA GLY A 48 -5.74 14.56 -3.06
C GLY A 48 -7.14 14.98 -3.50
N GLU A 49 -8.13 14.10 -3.37
CA GLU A 49 -9.53 14.42 -3.66
C GLU A 49 -10.09 15.53 -2.77
N LEU A 50 -9.76 15.52 -1.47
CA LEU A 50 -10.17 16.57 -0.55
C LEU A 50 -9.59 17.92 -0.95
N VAL A 51 -8.30 17.96 -1.29
CA VAL A 51 -7.62 19.19 -1.78
C VAL A 51 -8.28 19.70 -3.05
N ASP A 52 -8.60 18.83 -4.00
CA ASP A 52 -9.30 19.20 -5.23
C ASP A 52 -10.68 19.83 -4.91
N ARG A 53 -11.48 19.23 -4.02
CA ARG A 53 -12.77 19.80 -3.58
C ARG A 53 -12.61 21.16 -2.90
N ILE A 54 -11.61 21.32 -2.01
CA ILE A 54 -11.36 22.59 -1.33
C ILE A 54 -10.98 23.66 -2.36
N ARG A 55 -10.11 23.34 -3.33
CA ARG A 55 -9.70 24.27 -4.39
C ARG A 55 -10.89 24.75 -5.21
N ASP A 56 -11.76 23.83 -5.59
CA ASP A 56 -12.95 24.13 -6.40
C ASP A 56 -13.89 25.09 -5.64
N HIS A 57 -14.03 24.92 -4.32
CA HIS A 57 -14.84 25.83 -3.50
C HIS A 57 -14.14 27.15 -3.15
N ALA A 58 -12.81 27.13 -2.95
CA ALA A 58 -12.03 28.31 -2.60
C ALA A 58 -12.15 29.41 -3.67
N SER A 59 -12.23 29.02 -4.93
CA SER A 59 -12.38 29.94 -6.08
C SER A 59 -13.66 30.81 -6.03
N PHE A 60 -14.66 30.40 -5.24
CA PHE A 60 -15.94 31.10 -5.11
C PHE A 60 -16.19 31.69 -3.71
N ALA A 61 -15.28 31.47 -2.77
CA ALA A 61 -15.48 31.82 -1.36
C ALA A 61 -15.07 33.25 -0.99
N PHE A 62 -14.32 33.92 -1.87
CA PHE A 62 -13.79 35.27 -1.65
C PHE A 62 -14.54 36.29 -2.50
N ASP A 63 -14.76 37.48 -1.93
CA ASP A 63 -15.29 38.65 -2.64
C ASP A 63 -14.21 39.34 -3.48
N ASP A 64 -14.61 40.33 -4.28
CA ASP A 64 -13.71 41.07 -5.18
C ASP A 64 -12.55 41.75 -4.41
N GLU A 65 -12.79 42.19 -3.17
CA GLU A 65 -11.77 42.85 -2.34
C GLU A 65 -10.68 41.88 -1.85
N ASN A 66 -11.02 40.60 -1.67
CA ASN A 66 -10.10 39.55 -1.19
C ASN A 66 -9.71 38.55 -2.28
N GLN A 67 -10.00 38.84 -3.55
CA GLN A 67 -9.75 37.92 -4.67
C GLN A 67 -8.30 37.45 -4.74
N TYR A 68 -7.33 38.31 -4.44
CA TYR A 68 -5.90 37.96 -4.46
C TYR A 68 -5.57 36.82 -3.47
N VAL A 69 -6.21 36.80 -2.29
CA VAL A 69 -6.03 35.74 -1.27
C VAL A 69 -6.58 34.42 -1.78
N GLY A 70 -7.73 34.46 -2.45
CA GLY A 70 -8.33 33.29 -3.09
C GLY A 70 -7.43 32.68 -4.16
N GLU A 71 -6.85 33.52 -5.02
CA GLU A 71 -5.91 33.07 -6.06
C GLU A 71 -4.63 32.46 -5.48
N GLU A 72 -4.07 33.05 -4.42
CA GLU A 72 -2.91 32.51 -3.71
C GLU A 72 -3.22 31.16 -3.07
N LEU A 73 -4.35 31.05 -2.36
CA LEU A 73 -4.81 29.79 -1.78
C LEU A 73 -5.02 28.69 -2.83
N VAL A 74 -5.63 29.02 -3.98
CA VAL A 74 -5.81 28.06 -5.08
C VAL A 74 -4.46 27.57 -5.61
N ARG A 75 -3.46 28.47 -5.72
CA ARG A 75 -2.10 28.11 -6.14
C ARG A 75 -1.43 27.17 -5.12
N ASP A 76 -1.57 27.45 -3.83
CA ASP A 76 -1.02 26.62 -2.76
C ASP A 76 -1.68 25.23 -2.69
N LEU A 77 -3.01 25.17 -2.87
CA LEU A 77 -3.74 23.91 -2.96
C LEU A 77 -3.34 23.10 -4.20
N HIS A 78 -3.11 23.78 -5.34
CA HIS A 78 -2.57 23.12 -6.53
C HIS A 78 -1.16 22.55 -6.28
N ALA A 79 -0.28 23.30 -5.61
CA ALA A 79 1.05 22.81 -5.23
C ALA A 79 0.95 21.59 -4.28
N THR A 80 0.06 21.65 -3.29
CA THR A 80 -0.22 20.56 -2.34
C THR A 80 -0.70 19.30 -3.08
N ARG A 81 -1.61 19.44 -4.04
CA ARG A 81 -2.09 18.35 -4.89
C ARG A 81 -0.96 17.70 -5.68
N GLY A 82 -0.03 18.49 -6.20
CA GLY A 82 1.18 18.02 -6.88
C GLY A 82 2.08 17.20 -5.95
N CYS A 83 2.32 17.67 -4.73
CA CYS A 83 3.08 16.93 -3.72
C CYS A 83 2.45 15.57 -3.38
N LEU A 84 1.12 15.51 -3.24
CA LEU A 84 0.40 14.26 -2.99
C LEU A 84 0.49 13.30 -4.19
N THR A 85 0.40 13.79 -5.43
CA THR A 85 0.67 12.96 -6.62
C THR A 85 2.07 12.35 -6.57
N THR A 86 3.08 13.17 -6.29
CA THR A 86 4.46 12.70 -6.21
C THR A 86 4.63 11.66 -5.10
N ALA A 87 4.03 11.87 -3.93
CA ALA A 87 4.05 10.88 -2.86
C ALA A 87 3.46 9.53 -3.31
N GLY A 88 2.32 9.54 -4.00
CA GLY A 88 1.72 8.33 -4.56
C GLY A 88 2.62 7.62 -5.58
N LEU A 89 3.30 8.37 -6.45
CA LEU A 89 4.24 7.83 -7.43
C LEU A 89 5.50 7.24 -6.79
N LEU A 90 5.96 7.80 -5.67
CA LEU A 90 7.13 7.27 -4.94
C LEU A 90 6.80 5.97 -4.20
N VAL A 91 5.55 5.82 -3.77
CA VAL A 91 5.09 4.62 -3.03
C VAL A 91 4.75 3.46 -3.96
N ALA A 92 4.32 3.73 -5.20
CA ALA A 92 3.87 2.69 -6.13
C ALA A 92 4.92 1.60 -6.43
N PRO A 93 6.21 1.90 -6.72
CA PRO A 93 7.22 0.87 -6.94
C PRO A 93 7.41 -0.04 -5.72
N ALA A 94 7.40 0.53 -4.51
CA ALA A 94 7.54 -0.25 -3.28
C ALA A 94 6.36 -1.22 -3.09
N LEU A 95 5.15 -0.86 -3.53
CA LEU A 95 4.00 -1.77 -3.52
C LEU A 95 4.16 -2.91 -4.50
N ASP A 96 4.67 -2.65 -5.69
CA ASP A 96 4.91 -3.68 -6.70
C ASP A 96 5.98 -4.67 -6.21
N ASP A 97 7.08 -4.18 -5.64
CA ASP A 97 8.12 -5.03 -5.02
C ASP A 97 7.54 -5.91 -3.89
N LEU A 98 6.69 -5.35 -3.03
CA LEU A 98 6.05 -6.09 -1.92
C LEU A 98 5.03 -7.13 -2.42
N ARG A 99 4.36 -6.87 -3.53
CA ARG A 99 3.45 -7.84 -4.19
C ARG A 99 4.22 -9.03 -4.72
N GLU A 100 5.38 -8.81 -5.35
CA GLU A 100 6.24 -9.90 -5.83
C GLU A 100 6.73 -10.80 -4.69
N LEU A 101 7.15 -10.20 -3.57
CA LEU A 101 7.60 -10.95 -2.39
C LEU A 101 6.49 -11.79 -1.75
N THR A 102 5.26 -11.27 -1.69
CA THR A 102 4.11 -11.98 -1.12
C THR A 102 3.51 -13.02 -2.07
N GLY A 103 3.54 -12.77 -3.38
CA GLY A 103 3.10 -13.73 -4.41
C GLY A 103 4.05 -14.91 -4.58
N SER A 104 5.36 -14.67 -4.53
CA SER A 104 6.39 -15.72 -4.66
C SER A 104 6.42 -16.69 -3.47
N ALA A 105 6.05 -16.23 -2.26
CA ALA A 105 5.92 -17.09 -1.09
C ALA A 105 4.77 -18.12 -1.21
N ALA A 106 3.69 -17.77 -1.92
CA ALA A 106 2.57 -18.68 -2.17
C ALA A 106 2.94 -19.81 -3.15
N ASP A 107 3.79 -19.53 -4.14
CA ASP A 107 4.25 -20.56 -5.09
C ASP A 107 5.24 -21.55 -4.44
N LEU A 108 6.08 -21.10 -3.51
CA LEU A 108 7.03 -21.97 -2.79
C LEU A 108 6.37 -22.88 -1.73
N THR A 109 5.11 -22.61 -1.34
CA THR A 109 4.35 -23.48 -0.42
C THR A 109 3.49 -24.51 -1.15
N SER A 110 3.41 -24.48 -2.49
CA SER A 110 2.67 -25.46 -3.28
C SER A 110 3.49 -26.70 -3.69
N THR A 111 4.80 -26.73 -3.42
CA THR A 111 5.69 -27.85 -3.79
C THR A 111 6.09 -28.70 -2.59
N THR A 112 5.13 -29.35 -1.94
CA THR A 112 5.37 -30.67 -1.33
C THR A 112 4.61 -31.72 -2.13
N PRO A 113 5.19 -32.27 -3.22
CA PRO A 113 4.69 -33.54 -3.73
C PRO A 113 4.92 -34.58 -2.63
N GLU A 114 3.82 -35.19 -2.19
CA GLU A 114 3.80 -36.31 -1.25
C GLU A 114 4.87 -37.34 -1.62
N LEU A 115 5.76 -37.61 -0.66
CA LEU A 115 6.51 -38.87 -0.57
C LEU A 115 5.49 -39.99 -0.30
N THR A 116 4.74 -40.38 -1.33
CA THR A 116 3.91 -41.59 -1.30
C THR A 116 4.73 -42.71 -1.89
N GLY A 117 5.13 -43.64 -1.03
CA GLY A 117 6.10 -44.68 -1.33
C GLY A 117 5.71 -45.60 -2.48
N SER A 118 6.75 -46.10 -3.14
CA SER A 118 6.75 -47.45 -3.68
C SER A 118 8.19 -47.95 -3.69
N ALA A 119 8.54 -48.67 -2.62
CA ALA A 119 9.67 -49.59 -2.64
C ALA A 119 9.36 -50.67 -3.68
N VAL A 120 9.98 -50.57 -4.86
CA VAL A 120 10.07 -51.70 -5.79
C VAL A 120 11.32 -52.46 -5.41
N GLU A 121 11.17 -53.41 -4.49
CA GLU A 121 12.03 -54.59 -4.48
C GLU A 121 11.64 -55.46 -5.66
N LEU A 122 12.55 -55.66 -6.61
CA LEU A 122 12.52 -56.84 -7.48
C LEU A 122 13.94 -57.11 -7.99
N THR A 123 14.58 -58.02 -7.27
CA THR A 123 15.81 -58.71 -7.59
C THR A 123 15.70 -59.43 -8.93
N GLY A 124 16.53 -59.04 -9.89
CA GLY A 124 16.69 -59.70 -11.19
C GLY A 124 18.17 -59.98 -11.45
N THR A 125 18.62 -61.14 -11.01
CA THR A 125 19.97 -61.69 -11.15
C THR A 125 20.42 -61.82 -12.61
N THR A 126 21.56 -61.23 -12.96
CA THR A 126 22.31 -61.54 -14.18
C THR A 126 23.10 -62.85 -14.03
N PRO A 127 22.98 -63.84 -14.92
CA PRO A 127 23.94 -64.93 -15.02
C PRO A 127 25.09 -64.54 -15.94
N ARG A 128 26.28 -64.53 -15.34
CA ARG A 128 27.59 -64.44 -15.96
C ARG A 128 28.00 -65.81 -16.51
N THR A 129 28.45 -65.80 -17.76
CA THR A 129 29.31 -66.71 -18.54
C THR A 129 29.94 -67.95 -17.87
N ALA A 130 29.79 -69.11 -18.51
CA ALA A 130 30.83 -70.16 -18.72
C ALA A 130 30.36 -71.10 -19.86
N ALA A 131 30.97 -71.07 -21.05
CA ALA A 131 32.17 -71.81 -21.50
C ALA A 131 31.86 -73.19 -22.13
N ARG A 132 32.11 -73.31 -23.44
CA ARG A 132 32.95 -74.35 -24.06
C ARG A 132 33.42 -73.89 -25.43
#